data_AF-A0A7S2WWK7-F1
#
_entry.id   AF-A0A7S2WWK7-F1
#
_cell.length_a   1.000
_cell.length_b   1.000
_cell.length_c   1.000
_cell.angle_alpha   90.00
_cell.angle_beta   90.00
_cell.angle_gamma   90.00
#
_symmetry.space_group_name_H-M   'P 1'
#
loop_
_entity.id
_entity.type
_entity.pdbx_description
1 polymer ?
#
loop_
_entity_poly.entity_id
_entity_poly.type
_entity_poly.pdbx_seq_one_letter_code
_entity_poly.pdbx_strand_id
1 'polypeptide(L)'
;MNSGGFASSGTSEASGGTAAAANPEEECQAEFKPVVQLEKAEVTTGEESEEVKLEYKAKLYRYDFEKQEWKERGVGPCRILEDKKTKKTRVLMRRDKLHKICANFLIMPGTALQNHQGNDKTWVWSTPDFSEEEMKTELFTIRFGTVEKANEFKEAFEAGMKANEELGILDESKEAESKEEGEEKKKEDGADELAKGL
;
A
#
# COMPACT_ATOMS: atom_id res chain seq x y z
N MET A 1 -66.19 -23.67 -39.37
CA MET A 1 -66.51 -22.88 -38.17
C MET A 1 -65.21 -22.79 -37.38
N ASN A 2 -64.45 -21.72 -37.23
CA ASN A 2 -64.65 -20.27 -37.38
C ASN A 2 -63.23 -19.72 -37.69
N SER A 3 -62.91 -19.30 -38.92
CA SER A 3 -62.84 -17.91 -39.41
C SER A 3 -62.11 -16.89 -38.52
N GLY A 4 -61.07 -16.25 -39.10
CA GLY A 4 -60.42 -15.02 -38.65
C GLY A 4 -58.90 -15.11 -38.83
N GLY A 5 -58.23 -14.60 -39.86
CA GLY A 5 -58.58 -13.53 -40.79
C GLY A 5 -57.77 -12.28 -40.44
N PHE A 6 -56.57 -12.12 -41.00
CA PHE A 6 -55.97 -10.79 -41.18
C PHE A 6 -55.14 -10.79 -42.47
N ALA A 7 -55.64 -10.06 -43.46
CA ALA A 7 -54.93 -9.66 -44.66
C ALA A 7 -55.00 -8.13 -44.73
N SER A 8 -53.88 -7.47 -44.99
CA SER A 8 -53.75 -6.53 -46.12
C SER A 8 -52.45 -5.73 -46.02
N SER A 9 -51.81 -5.68 -47.18
CA SER A 9 -50.72 -4.86 -47.65
C SER A 9 -50.85 -3.35 -47.38
N GLY A 10 -49.69 -2.70 -47.24
CA GLY A 10 -49.45 -1.30 -47.57
C GLY A 10 -48.05 -1.16 -48.19
N THR A 11 -48.01 -0.80 -49.47
CA THR A 11 -46.81 -0.60 -50.30
C THR A 11 -46.45 0.89 -50.34
N SER A 12 -45.17 1.19 -50.66
CA SER A 12 -44.56 2.48 -51.07
C SER A 12 -44.16 3.41 -49.90
N GLU A 13 -42.99 4.07 -49.87
CA GLU A 13 -42.08 4.52 -50.92
C GLU A 13 -40.61 4.43 -50.50
N ALA A 14 -39.74 4.27 -51.49
CA ALA A 14 -38.31 4.49 -51.37
C ALA A 14 -38.01 5.99 -51.15
N SER A 15 -37.27 6.32 -50.10
CA SER A 15 -36.41 7.50 -50.11
C SER A 15 -35.01 7.07 -49.70
N GLY A 16 -34.09 7.19 -50.64
CA GLY A 16 -32.69 6.83 -50.47
C GLY A 16 -32.03 7.77 -49.48
N GLY A 17 -31.76 7.24 -48.29
CA GLY A 17 -30.72 7.71 -47.40
C GLY A 17 -29.68 6.61 -47.30
N THR A 18 -28.55 6.77 -47.99
CA THR A 18 -27.38 5.91 -47.85
C THR A 18 -26.80 6.12 -46.44
N ALA A 19 -27.40 5.51 -45.43
CA ALA A 19 -26.71 5.26 -44.18
C ALA A 19 -25.65 4.20 -44.49
N ALA A 20 -24.40 4.62 -44.59
CA ALA A 20 -23.27 3.70 -44.60
C ALA A 20 -23.44 2.78 -43.39
N ALA A 21 -23.77 1.52 -43.66
CA ALA A 21 -23.82 0.49 -42.66
C ALA A 21 -22.39 0.32 -42.14
N ALA A 22 -22.10 0.95 -41.00
CA ALA A 22 -20.85 0.75 -40.30
C ALA A 22 -20.73 -0.75 -40.01
N ASN A 23 -19.70 -1.37 -40.59
CA ASN A 23 -19.45 -2.78 -40.40
C ASN A 23 -19.08 -3.00 -38.92
N PRO A 24 -19.83 -3.80 -38.14
CA PRO A 24 -19.55 -4.01 -36.72
C PRO A 24 -18.20 -4.72 -36.46
N GLU A 25 -17.51 -5.18 -37.51
CA GLU A 25 -16.20 -5.81 -37.47
C GLU A 25 -15.05 -4.87 -37.88
N GLU A 26 -15.30 -3.59 -38.18
CA GLU A 26 -14.25 -2.65 -38.56
C GLU A 26 -13.47 -2.19 -37.31
N GLU A 27 -12.19 -2.59 -37.20
CA GLU A 27 -11.31 -2.16 -36.12
C GLU A 27 -11.09 -0.64 -36.17
N CYS A 28 -11.19 0.02 -35.01
CA CYS A 28 -11.02 1.46 -34.90
C CYS A 28 -9.58 1.87 -35.26
N GLN A 29 -9.39 2.53 -36.41
CA GLN A 29 -8.09 3.00 -36.91
C GLN A 29 -7.66 4.36 -36.33
N ALA A 30 -8.17 4.73 -35.15
CA ALA A 30 -7.86 6.02 -34.56
C ALA A 30 -6.39 6.10 -34.11
N GLU A 31 -5.61 6.95 -34.77
CA GLU A 31 -4.25 7.28 -34.35
C GLU A 31 -4.25 8.43 -33.34
N PHE A 32 -3.66 8.19 -32.17
CA PHE A 32 -3.55 9.21 -31.13
C PHE A 32 -2.13 9.78 -31.09
N LYS A 33 -2.02 11.10 -31.27
CA LYS A 33 -0.76 11.82 -31.05
C LYS A 33 -0.52 11.97 -29.55
N PRO A 34 0.66 11.60 -29.02
CA PRO A 34 0.96 11.76 -27.62
C PRO A 34 0.97 13.25 -27.24
N VAL A 35 0.24 13.61 -26.18
CA VAL A 35 0.17 14.99 -25.67
C VAL A 35 1.49 15.41 -25.02
N VAL A 36 2.23 14.45 -24.47
CA VAL A 36 3.51 14.66 -23.77
C VAL A 36 4.51 13.60 -24.22
N GLN A 37 5.74 14.03 -24.52
CA GLN A 37 6.88 13.16 -24.70
C GLN A 37 7.67 13.14 -23.38
N LEU A 38 7.82 11.95 -22.80
CA LEU A 38 8.57 11.76 -21.57
C LEU A 38 9.96 11.22 -21.91
N GLU A 39 10.97 11.82 -21.32
CA GLU A 39 12.32 11.26 -21.34
C GLU A 39 12.42 10.12 -20.33
N LYS A 40 13.29 9.15 -20.63
CA LYS A 40 13.55 8.04 -19.71
C LYS A 40 14.29 8.57 -18.49
N ALA A 41 13.62 8.61 -17.34
CA ALA A 41 14.25 8.95 -16.07
C ALA A 41 15.01 7.75 -15.49
N GLU A 42 16.13 8.02 -14.82
CA GLU A 42 16.76 7.05 -13.93
C GLU A 42 15.88 6.87 -12.69
N VAL A 43 15.57 5.62 -12.35
CA VAL A 43 14.69 5.28 -11.23
C VAL A 43 15.51 4.60 -10.15
N THR A 44 15.57 5.22 -8.98
CA THR A 44 16.14 4.64 -7.75
C THR A 44 15.02 4.09 -6.89
N THR A 45 15.24 2.94 -6.24
CA THR A 45 14.24 2.32 -5.37
C THR A 45 14.31 2.85 -3.94
N GLY A 46 15.44 3.44 -3.54
CA GLY A 46 15.72 3.83 -2.15
C GLY A 46 16.02 2.62 -1.26
N GLU A 47 16.41 1.49 -1.86
CA GLU A 47 16.72 0.20 -1.21
C GLU A 47 18.19 -0.22 -1.48
N GLU A 48 18.99 0.61 -2.17
CA GLU A 48 20.31 0.25 -2.68
C GLU A 48 21.36 0.09 -1.55
N SER A 49 21.19 0.81 -0.45
CA SER A 49 22.05 0.72 0.75
C SER A 49 21.67 -0.43 1.67
N GLU A 50 20.66 -1.22 1.34
CA GLU A 50 20.11 -2.25 2.22
C GLU A 50 20.44 -3.67 1.73
N GLU A 51 20.43 -4.61 2.66
CA GLU A 51 20.54 -6.04 2.42
C GLU A 51 19.21 -6.73 2.72
N VAL A 52 18.76 -7.61 1.82
CA VAL A 52 17.54 -8.40 2.01
C VAL A 52 17.85 -9.57 2.93
N LYS A 53 17.29 -9.56 4.15
CA LYS A 53 17.41 -10.66 5.11
C LYS A 53 16.37 -11.75 4.89
N LEU A 54 15.19 -11.36 4.42
CA LEU A 54 14.10 -12.28 4.08
C LEU A 54 13.21 -11.64 3.02
N GLU A 55 12.74 -12.43 2.06
CA GLU A 55 11.75 -12.00 1.08
C GLU A 55 10.74 -13.13 0.83
N TYR A 56 9.48 -12.89 1.18
CA TYR A 56 8.38 -13.81 0.86
C TYR A 56 7.15 -13.12 0.32
N LYS A 57 6.48 -13.80 -0.61
CA LYS A 57 5.15 -13.39 -1.06
C LYS A 57 4.15 -13.53 0.08
N ALA A 58 3.43 -12.45 0.35
CA ALA A 58 2.45 -12.36 1.42
C ALA A 58 1.24 -11.53 1.01
N LYS A 59 0.18 -11.63 1.82
CA LYS A 59 -0.98 -10.74 1.76
C LYS A 59 -1.08 -9.97 3.07
N LEU A 60 -1.10 -8.65 2.98
CA LEU A 60 -1.20 -7.73 4.10
C LEU A 60 -2.62 -7.18 4.21
N TYR A 61 -3.11 -7.11 5.44
CA TYR A 61 -4.36 -6.49 5.83
C TYR A 61 -4.08 -5.41 6.87
N ARG A 62 -4.91 -4.38 6.87
CA ARG A 62 -4.96 -3.33 7.87
C ARG A 62 -6.31 -3.38 8.58
N TYR A 63 -6.32 -3.21 9.89
CA TYR A 63 -7.56 -3.05 10.64
C TYR A 63 -8.10 -1.61 10.50
N ASP A 64 -9.36 -1.49 10.09
CA ASP A 64 -10.09 -0.22 10.10
C ASP A 64 -10.80 -0.07 11.45
N PHE A 65 -10.36 0.88 12.27
CA PHE A 65 -10.92 1.08 13.60
C PHE A 65 -12.33 1.69 13.59
N GLU A 66 -12.67 2.49 12.57
CA GLU A 66 -14.01 3.09 12.46
C GLU A 66 -15.05 2.04 12.08
N LYS A 67 -14.70 1.16 11.15
CA LYS A 67 -15.59 0.11 10.63
C LYS A 67 -15.45 -1.23 11.36
N GLN A 68 -14.45 -1.35 12.24
CA GLN A 68 -14.14 -2.56 12.97
C GLN A 68 -13.95 -3.78 12.07
N GLU A 69 -13.25 -3.61 10.94
CA GLU A 69 -13.07 -4.65 9.93
C GLU A 69 -11.63 -4.72 9.40
N TRP A 70 -11.23 -5.91 8.94
CA TRP A 70 -9.95 -6.09 8.23
C TRP A 70 -10.09 -5.74 6.75
N LYS A 71 -9.28 -4.81 6.27
CA LYS A 71 -9.21 -4.43 4.86
C LYS A 71 -7.93 -4.92 4.22
N GLU A 72 -8.04 -5.48 3.01
CA GLU A 72 -6.85 -5.84 2.23
C GLU A 72 -6.05 -4.57 1.91
N ARG A 73 -4.77 -4.60 2.26
CA ARG A 73 -3.84 -3.48 2.11
C ARG A 73 -2.90 -3.68 0.92
N GLY A 74 -2.48 -4.93 0.67
CA GLY A 74 -1.63 -5.27 -0.46
C GLY A 74 -1.30 -6.76 -0.56
N VAL A 75 -0.96 -7.19 -1.77
CA VAL A 75 -0.43 -8.52 -2.06
C VAL A 75 0.85 -8.34 -2.86
N GLY A 76 1.92 -9.01 -2.44
CA GLY A 76 3.21 -8.92 -3.11
C GLY A 76 4.37 -9.41 -2.24
N PRO A 77 5.62 -9.14 -2.65
CA PRO A 77 6.81 -9.48 -1.87
C PRO A 77 6.89 -8.59 -0.63
N CYS A 78 6.95 -9.22 0.54
CA CYS A 78 7.29 -8.59 1.82
C CYS A 78 8.76 -8.88 2.12
N ARG A 79 9.54 -7.82 2.37
CA ARG A 79 10.97 -7.87 2.64
C ARG A 79 11.27 -7.40 4.04
N ILE A 80 12.21 -8.08 4.69
CA ILE A 80 12.94 -7.55 5.85
C ILE A 80 14.30 -7.09 5.34
N LEU A 81 14.57 -5.80 5.50
CA LEU A 81 15.74 -5.10 4.98
C LEU A 81 16.60 -4.59 6.12
N GLU A 82 17.91 -4.79 6.05
CA GLU A 82 18.89 -4.21 6.97
C GLU A 82 19.74 -3.18 6.23
N ASP A 83 19.84 -1.96 6.75
CA ASP A 83 20.75 -0.96 6.19
C ASP A 83 22.21 -1.33 6.45
N LYS A 84 23.04 -1.32 5.40
CA LYS A 84 24.44 -1.80 5.46
C LYS A 84 25.30 -0.98 6.43
N LYS A 85 24.98 0.31 6.64
CA LYS A 85 25.77 1.24 7.46
C LYS A 85 25.26 1.33 8.89
N THR A 86 23.98 1.61 9.05
CA THR A 86 23.33 1.86 10.35
C THR A 86 22.88 0.58 11.03
N LYS A 87 22.80 -0.53 10.30
CA LYS A 87 22.31 -1.83 10.78
C LYS A 87 20.84 -1.82 11.22
N LYS A 88 20.13 -0.72 11.00
CA LYS A 88 18.70 -0.61 11.25
C LYS A 88 17.94 -1.55 10.33
N THR A 89 17.01 -2.30 10.92
CA THR A 89 16.18 -3.27 10.19
C THR A 89 14.75 -2.77 10.05
N ARG A 90 14.21 -2.78 8.83
CA ARG A 90 12.83 -2.38 8.50
C ARG A 90 12.09 -3.45 7.71
N VAL A 91 10.77 -3.35 7.70
CA VAL A 91 9.90 -4.10 6.78
C VAL A 91 9.49 -3.18 5.63
N LEU A 92 9.61 -3.69 4.41
CA LEU A 92 9.14 -3.02 3.20
C LEU A 92 8.33 -4.01 2.35
N MET A 93 7.13 -3.61 1.95
CA MET A 93 6.25 -4.43 1.09
C MET A 93 5.69 -3.59 -0.04
N ARG A 94 5.74 -4.13 -1.27
CA ARG A 94 5.18 -3.50 -2.47
C ARG A 94 4.08 -4.37 -3.07
N ARG A 95 3.06 -3.74 -3.67
CA ARG A 95 1.98 -4.45 -4.37
C ARG A 95 2.45 -5.00 -5.70
N ASP A 96 2.04 -6.22 -6.03
CA ASP A 96 2.24 -6.82 -7.35
C ASP A 96 1.67 -5.89 -8.46
N LYS A 97 2.37 -5.80 -9.59
CA LYS A 97 2.04 -5.01 -10.80
C LYS A 97 2.04 -3.49 -10.63
N LEU A 98 1.59 -2.98 -9.48
CA LEU A 98 1.52 -1.54 -9.19
C LEU A 98 2.82 -1.00 -8.59
N HIS A 99 3.62 -1.85 -7.95
CA HIS A 99 4.88 -1.51 -7.28
C HIS A 99 4.79 -0.41 -6.20
N LYS A 100 3.58 0.04 -5.87
CA LYS A 100 3.28 0.94 -4.74
C LYS A 100 3.60 0.27 -3.42
N ILE A 101 4.21 1.03 -2.52
CA ILE A 101 4.48 0.60 -1.15
C ILE A 101 3.14 0.42 -0.42
N CYS A 102 3.01 -0.65 0.35
CA CYS A 102 1.84 -0.92 1.19
C CYS A 102 2.17 -1.19 2.65
N ALA A 103 3.46 -1.37 2.98
CA ALA A 103 4.03 -1.28 4.32
C ALA A 103 5.48 -0.78 4.20
N ASN A 104 5.88 0.13 5.08
CA ASN A 104 7.23 0.67 5.23
C ASN A 104 7.39 1.15 6.67
N PHE A 105 7.96 0.30 7.53
CA PHE A 105 8.11 0.61 8.96
C PHE A 105 9.39 0.01 9.53
N LEU A 106 9.99 0.70 10.49
CA LEU A 106 11.11 0.19 11.27
C LEU A 106 10.61 -0.88 12.24
N ILE A 107 11.37 -1.97 12.41
CA ILE A 107 11.00 -3.00 13.40
C ILE A 107 11.32 -2.45 14.80
N MET A 108 10.32 -1.91 15.47
CA MET A 108 10.52 -1.28 16.79
C MET A 108 10.78 -2.34 17.87
N PRO A 109 11.74 -2.11 18.78
CA PRO A 109 11.94 -2.99 19.93
C PRO A 109 10.66 -3.13 20.75
N GLY A 110 10.39 -4.35 21.24
CA GLY A 110 9.15 -4.67 21.96
C GLY A 110 7.93 -4.95 21.08
N THR A 111 8.03 -4.86 19.74
CA THR A 111 6.95 -5.24 18.83
C THR A 111 6.72 -6.75 18.87
N ALA A 112 5.58 -7.19 19.43
CA ALA A 112 5.24 -8.61 19.53
C ALA A 112 4.34 -9.06 18.38
N LEU A 113 4.78 -10.07 17.62
CA LEU A 113 3.93 -10.78 16.67
C LEU A 113 3.01 -11.76 17.39
N GLN A 114 1.69 -11.64 17.17
CA GLN A 114 0.69 -12.53 17.76
C GLN A 114 0.00 -13.36 16.68
N ASN A 115 -0.40 -14.59 17.01
CA ASN A 115 -1.17 -15.43 16.09
C ASN A 115 -2.58 -14.82 15.90
N HIS A 116 -3.04 -14.75 14.65
CA HIS A 116 -4.37 -14.22 14.36
C HIS A 116 -5.41 -15.35 14.29
N GLN A 117 -6.30 -15.43 15.29
CA GLN A 117 -7.44 -16.37 15.33
C GLN A 117 -7.06 -17.86 15.21
N GLY A 118 -5.88 -18.26 15.69
CA GLY A 118 -5.42 -19.65 15.64
C GLY A 118 -4.96 -20.11 14.25
N ASN A 119 -4.68 -19.17 13.33
CA ASN A 119 -4.13 -19.48 12.02
C ASN A 119 -2.61 -19.31 12.00
N ASP A 120 -1.90 -20.43 11.97
CA ASP A 120 -0.44 -20.50 12.02
C ASP A 120 0.27 -19.94 10.77
N LYS A 121 -0.49 -19.52 9.76
CA LYS A 121 0.04 -18.81 8.59
C LYS A 121 -0.03 -17.29 8.72
N THR A 122 -0.46 -16.78 9.88
CA THR A 122 -0.79 -15.37 10.07
C THR A 122 -0.23 -14.79 11.35
N TRP A 123 0.25 -13.55 11.24
CA TRP A 123 0.72 -12.75 12.37
C TRP A 123 0.02 -11.39 12.38
N VAL A 124 -0.31 -10.90 13.58
CA VAL A 124 -0.88 -9.59 13.84
C VAL A 124 0.03 -8.77 14.76
N TRP A 125 0.21 -7.49 14.48
CA TRP A 125 0.98 -6.55 15.30
C TRP A 125 0.58 -5.09 15.02
N SER A 126 0.92 -4.19 15.95
CA SER A 126 0.80 -2.74 15.79
C SER A 126 2.15 -2.11 15.49
N THR A 127 2.22 -1.11 14.60
CA THR A 127 3.48 -0.44 14.25
C THR A 127 3.26 0.97 13.66
N PRO A 128 4.14 1.94 13.89
CA PRO A 128 4.16 3.21 13.14
C PRO A 128 4.67 2.97 11.71
N ASP A 129 3.79 3.14 10.72
CA ASP A 129 4.02 2.88 9.31
C ASP A 129 4.08 4.16 8.48
N PHE A 130 4.95 4.18 7.47
CA PHE A 130 5.18 5.30 6.54
C PHE A 130 4.87 4.92 5.08
N SER A 131 3.95 3.98 4.83
CA SER A 131 3.62 3.56 3.45
C SER A 131 2.82 4.58 2.65
N GLU A 132 2.19 5.56 3.31
CA GLU A 132 1.41 6.65 2.70
C GLU A 132 2.13 8.00 2.76
N GLU A 133 3.46 8.01 2.93
CA GLU A 133 4.27 9.23 3.06
C GLU A 133 3.91 10.08 4.30
N GLU A 134 3.21 9.48 5.25
CA GLU A 134 2.81 10.04 6.54
C GLU A 134 2.95 8.94 7.60
N MET A 135 3.48 9.28 8.78
CA MET A 135 3.66 8.32 9.86
C MET A 135 2.33 8.06 10.56
N LYS A 136 1.81 6.83 10.46
CA LYS A 136 0.54 6.41 11.07
C LYS A 136 0.71 5.10 11.81
N THR A 137 0.22 5.03 13.05
CA THR A 137 0.14 3.77 13.77
C THR A 137 -0.93 2.88 13.15
N GLU A 138 -0.50 1.73 12.64
CA GLU A 138 -1.35 0.77 11.94
C GLU A 138 -1.38 -0.57 12.67
N LEU A 139 -2.56 -1.20 12.71
CA LEU A 139 -2.71 -2.57 13.17
C LEU A 139 -2.75 -3.49 11.95
N PHE A 140 -1.66 -4.22 11.73
CA PHE A 140 -1.49 -5.08 10.56
C PHE A 140 -1.73 -6.55 10.88
N THR A 141 -2.29 -7.27 9.91
CA THR A 141 -2.23 -8.73 9.85
C THR A 141 -1.61 -9.14 8.53
N ILE A 142 -0.62 -10.02 8.56
CA ILE A 142 0.00 -10.59 7.36
C ILE A 142 -0.28 -12.08 7.26
N ARG A 143 -0.52 -12.56 6.04
CA ARG A 143 -0.73 -13.97 5.74
C ARG A 143 0.29 -14.47 4.73
N PHE A 144 0.91 -15.61 5.05
CA PHE A 144 1.82 -16.33 4.16
C PHE A 144 1.16 -17.55 3.52
N GLY A 145 1.76 -18.06 2.44
CA GLY A 145 1.25 -19.24 1.73
C GLY A 145 1.36 -20.54 2.55
N THR A 146 2.42 -20.65 3.35
CA THR A 146 2.74 -21.83 4.15
C THR A 146 3.08 -21.44 5.59
N VAL A 147 3.01 -22.41 6.51
CA VAL A 147 3.30 -22.19 7.93
C VAL A 147 4.79 -21.96 8.13
N GLU A 148 5.62 -22.66 7.37
CA GLU A 148 7.09 -22.54 7.38
C GLU A 148 7.51 -21.09 7.09
N LYS A 149 6.97 -20.49 6.01
CA LYS A 149 7.24 -19.09 5.66
C LYS A 149 6.76 -18.10 6.72
N ALA A 150 5.64 -18.40 7.39
CA ALA A 150 5.15 -17.57 8.48
C ALA A 150 6.10 -17.63 9.68
N ASN A 151 6.58 -18.82 10.05
CA ASN A 151 7.51 -19.01 11.15
C ASN A 151 8.87 -18.37 10.85
N GLU A 152 9.43 -18.57 9.66
CA GLU A 152 10.68 -17.93 9.24
C GLU A 152 10.57 -16.41 9.22
N PHE A 153 9.42 -15.87 8.79
CA PHE A 153 9.17 -14.42 8.90
C PHE A 153 9.20 -13.96 10.36
N LYS A 154 8.54 -14.69 11.27
CA LYS A 154 8.53 -14.35 12.70
C LYS A 154 9.93 -14.38 13.30
N GLU A 155 10.72 -15.40 13.00
CA GLU A 155 12.10 -15.52 13.45
C GLU A 155 12.97 -14.36 12.95
N ALA A 156 12.88 -14.03 11.65
CA ALA A 156 13.62 -12.91 11.07
C ALA A 156 13.16 -11.55 11.62
N PHE A 157 11.86 -11.39 11.88
CA PHE A 157 11.30 -10.18 12.48
C PHE A 157 11.80 -10.00 13.91
N GLU A 158 11.77 -11.06 14.73
CA GLU A 158 12.27 -11.05 16.10
C GLU A 158 13.79 -10.83 16.16
N ALA A 159 14.55 -11.37 15.20
CA ALA A 159 15.97 -11.08 15.07
C ALA A 159 16.24 -9.61 14.73
N GLY A 160 15.50 -9.03 13.78
CA GLY A 160 15.57 -7.61 13.44
C GLY A 160 15.15 -6.69 14.59
N MET A 161 14.14 -7.08 15.37
CA MET A 161 13.70 -6.39 16.58
C MET A 161 14.83 -6.34 17.63
N LYS A 162 15.47 -7.48 17.92
CA LYS A 162 16.59 -7.55 18.86
C LYS A 162 17.79 -6.74 18.39
N ALA A 163 18.14 -6.83 17.11
CA ALA A 163 19.22 -6.02 16.54
C ALA A 163 18.93 -4.52 16.69
N ASN A 164 17.70 -4.08 16.43
CA ASN A 164 17.29 -2.69 16.63
C ASN A 164 17.26 -2.29 18.12
N GLU A 165 16.99 -3.22 19.03
CA GLU A 165 17.08 -2.97 20.48
C GLU A 165 18.52 -2.72 20.92
N GLU A 166 19.46 -3.55 20.46
CA GLU A 166 20.89 -3.38 20.72
C GLU A 166 21.47 -2.07 20.15
N LEU A 167 20.84 -1.54 19.10
CA LEU A 167 21.18 -0.24 18.51
C LEU A 167 20.58 0.96 19.27
N GLY A 168 19.77 0.74 20.33
CA GLY A 168 19.20 1.83 21.12
C GLY A 168 18.07 2.60 20.42
N ILE A 169 17.38 1.99 19.45
CA ILE A 169 16.33 2.66 18.65
C ILE A 169 15.19 3.24 19.50
N LEU A 170 14.82 2.58 20.61
CA LEU A 170 13.81 3.09 21.53
C LEU A 170 14.24 4.42 22.17
N ASP A 171 15.51 4.57 22.49
CA ASP A 171 16.03 5.77 23.14
C ASP A 171 16.08 6.93 22.14
N GLU A 172 16.49 6.66 20.88
CA GLU A 172 16.43 7.63 19.78
C GLU A 172 15.00 8.14 19.53
N SER A 173 13.99 7.24 19.54
CA SER A 173 12.59 7.64 19.33
C SER A 173 12.05 8.55 20.44
N LYS A 174 12.38 8.27 21.71
CA LYS A 174 11.96 9.12 22.84
C LYS A 174 12.62 10.50 22.79
N GLU A 175 13.90 10.56 22.42
CA GLU A 175 14.60 11.82 22.25
C GLU A 175 14.00 12.67 21.13
N ALA A 176 13.60 12.04 20.01
CA ALA A 176 12.94 12.74 18.91
C ALA A 176 11.58 13.32 19.32
N GLU A 177 10.73 12.52 19.99
CA GLU A 177 9.43 12.97 20.51
C GLU A 177 9.57 14.17 21.46
N SER A 178 10.53 14.11 22.40
CA SER A 178 10.77 15.22 23.34
C SER A 178 11.23 16.52 22.68
N LYS A 179 11.92 16.43 21.53
CA LYS A 179 12.36 17.60 20.76
C LYS A 179 11.23 18.21 19.94
N GLU A 180 10.36 17.38 19.35
CA GLU A 180 9.18 17.85 18.62
C GLU A 180 8.18 18.53 19.57
N GLU A 181 7.88 17.95 20.74
CA GLU A 181 7.04 18.60 21.76
C GLU A 181 7.62 19.94 22.24
N GLY A 182 8.95 20.02 22.37
CA GLY A 182 9.65 21.25 22.74
C GLY A 182 9.56 22.35 21.66
N GLU A 183 9.61 21.99 20.39
CA GLU A 183 9.45 22.93 19.27
C GLU A 183 8.01 23.39 19.06
N GLU A 184 7.02 22.50 19.19
CA GLU A 184 5.60 22.87 19.12
C GLU A 184 5.23 23.85 20.23
N LYS A 185 5.64 23.57 21.48
CA LYS A 185 5.38 24.45 22.61
C LYS A 185 6.02 25.83 22.43
N LYS A 186 7.22 25.90 21.87
CA LYS A 186 7.90 27.17 21.57
C LYS A 186 7.23 27.97 20.45
N LYS A 187 6.61 27.29 19.47
CA LYS A 187 5.83 27.95 18.41
C LYS A 187 4.49 28.47 18.95
N GLU A 188 3.85 27.73 19.85
CA GLU A 188 2.59 28.13 20.49
C GLU A 188 2.80 29.34 21.43
N ASP A 189 3.84 29.29 22.28
CA ASP A 189 4.20 30.40 23.18
C ASP A 189 4.58 31.68 22.38
N GLY A 190 5.31 31.54 21.27
CA GLY A 190 5.67 32.67 20.41
C GLY A 190 4.49 33.27 19.64
N ALA A 191 3.49 32.46 19.27
CA ALA A 191 2.27 32.93 18.62
C ALA A 191 1.36 33.71 19.59
N ASP A 192 1.28 33.27 20.85
CA ASP A 192 0.50 33.95 21.89
C ASP A 192 1.15 35.29 22.32
N GLU A 193 2.48 35.40 22.28
CA GLU A 193 3.19 36.65 22.55
C GLU A 193 2.98 37.70 21.43
N LEU A 194 2.97 37.26 20.15
CA LEU A 194 2.68 38.12 18.99
C LEU A 194 1.22 38.60 18.94
N ALA A 195 0.27 37.81 19.43
CA ALA A 195 -1.16 38.17 19.47
C ALA A 195 -1.50 39.21 20.56
N LYS A 196 -0.67 39.32 21.60
CA LYS A 196 -0.85 40.28 22.71
C LYS A 196 -0.21 41.66 22.44
N GLY A 197 0.57 41.79 21.36
CA GLY A 197 1.29 43.01 20.98
C GLY A 197 0.64 43.86 19.86
N LEU A 198 -0.56 43.50 19.41
CA LEU A 198 -1.35 44.19 18.37
C LEU A 198 -2.60 44.85 18.95
#